data_AF-U4QYY3-F1
#
_entry.id   AF-U4QYY3-F1
#
_cell.length_a   1.000
_cell.length_b   1.000
_cell.length_c   1.000
_cell.angle_alpha   90.00
_cell.angle_beta   90.00
_cell.angle_gamma   90.00
#
_symmetry.space_group_name_H-M   'P 1'
#
loop_
_entity.id
_entity.type
_entity.pdbx_description
1 polymer ?
#
loop_
_entity_poly.entity_id
_entity_poly.type
_entity_poly.pdbx_seq_one_letter_code
_entity_poly.pdbx_strand_id
1 'polypeptide(L)'
;MLKRNNKTMFFILLIPVYFVILLCFFGISVGGVEWILALECSILFFWAAWSLSRNNNLIINLTGFMIYAIMGGKLIYSTLTNTDYIGPWTLNIYVGAALLLFGLLAFAFATVRFVKGK
;
A
#
# COMPACT_ATOMS: atom_id res chain seq x y z
N MET A 1 -14.72 18.91 -9.35
CA MET A 1 -13.56 18.73 -8.43
C MET A 1 -12.53 17.65 -8.85
N LEU A 2 -12.79 16.82 -9.88
CA LEU A 2 -11.90 15.72 -10.33
C LEU A 2 -10.80 16.10 -11.35
N LYS A 3 -10.71 17.36 -11.80
CA LYS A 3 -9.84 17.75 -12.93
C LYS A 3 -8.33 17.76 -12.64
N ARG A 4 -7.92 17.72 -11.36
CA ARG A 4 -6.50 17.83 -10.95
C ARG A 4 -5.84 16.51 -10.55
N ASN A 5 -6.58 15.38 -10.67
CA ASN A 5 -6.09 14.09 -10.22
C ASN A 5 -5.38 13.33 -11.36
N ASN A 6 -4.16 12.86 -11.13
CA ASN A 6 -3.49 11.99 -12.09
C ASN A 6 -4.12 10.58 -12.00
N LYS A 7 -5.15 10.36 -12.82
CA LYS A 7 -5.91 9.10 -12.85
C LYS A 7 -5.01 7.89 -13.03
N THR A 8 -3.99 7.99 -13.88
CA THR A 8 -3.04 6.89 -14.14
C THR A 8 -2.26 6.51 -12.89
N MET A 9 -1.72 7.48 -12.14
CA MET A 9 -1.04 7.18 -10.87
C MET A 9 -2.00 6.59 -9.85
N PHE A 10 -3.22 7.14 -9.75
CA PHE A 10 -4.21 6.64 -8.81
C PHE A 10 -4.50 5.14 -9.03
N PHE A 11 -4.79 4.74 -10.27
CA PHE A 11 -5.05 3.32 -10.57
C PHE A 11 -3.84 2.42 -10.36
N ILE A 12 -2.63 2.89 -10.69
CA ILE A 12 -1.42 2.10 -10.52
C ILE A 12 -1.06 1.91 -9.04
N LEU A 13 -1.26 2.95 -8.22
CA LEU A 13 -1.09 2.85 -6.77
C LEU A 13 -2.06 1.85 -6.12
N LEU A 14 -3.20 1.57 -6.74
CA LEU A 14 -4.15 0.57 -6.23
C LEU A 14 -3.76 -0.87 -6.57
N ILE A 15 -2.81 -1.10 -7.49
CA ILE A 15 -2.41 -2.46 -7.90
C ILE A 15 -1.96 -3.32 -6.70
N PRO A 16 -1.03 -2.89 -5.83
CA PRO A 16 -0.64 -3.69 -4.66
C PRO A 16 -1.81 -3.96 -3.71
N VAL A 17 -2.75 -3.02 -3.63
CA VAL A 17 -3.94 -3.11 -2.76
C VAL A 17 -4.91 -4.17 -3.28
N TYR A 18 -5.09 -4.26 -4.60
CA TYR A 18 -5.94 -5.29 -5.20
C TYR A 18 -5.41 -6.71 -4.92
N PHE A 19 -4.09 -6.90 -4.92
CA PHE A 19 -3.49 -8.19 -4.54
C PHE A 19 -3.75 -8.55 -3.07
N VAL A 20 -3.67 -7.57 -2.16
CA VAL A 20 -4.01 -7.78 -0.74
C VAL A 20 -5.48 -8.13 -0.59
N ILE A 21 -6.39 -7.39 -1.23
CA ILE A 21 -7.84 -7.66 -1.18
C ILE A 21 -8.14 -9.08 -1.68
N LEU A 22 -7.49 -9.50 -2.77
CA LEU A 22 -7.62 -10.84 -3.33
C LEU A 22 -7.12 -11.92 -2.35
N LEU A 23 -5.96 -11.71 -1.71
CA LEU A 23 -5.46 -12.59 -0.65
C LEU A 23 -6.39 -12.64 0.56
N CYS A 24 -6.98 -11.51 0.96
CA CYS A 24 -7.99 -11.46 2.01
C CYS A 24 -9.21 -12.30 1.63
N PHE A 25 -9.72 -12.19 0.40
CA PHE A 25 -10.85 -13.02 -0.06
C PHE A 25 -10.53 -14.52 -0.03
N PHE A 26 -9.33 -14.92 -0.45
CA PHE A 26 -8.88 -16.30 -0.32
C PHE A 26 -8.76 -16.73 1.14
N GLY A 27 -8.12 -15.93 1.99
CA GLY A 27 -7.98 -16.24 3.42
C GLY A 27 -9.31 -16.32 4.16
N ILE A 28 -10.27 -15.46 3.80
CA ILE A 28 -11.66 -15.50 4.29
C ILE A 28 -12.33 -16.82 3.92
N SER A 29 -12.13 -17.31 2.69
CA SER A 29 -12.75 -18.56 2.21
C SER A 29 -12.31 -19.80 3.00
N VAL A 30 -11.17 -19.74 3.67
CA VAL A 30 -10.62 -20.78 4.56
C VAL A 30 -10.66 -20.39 6.05
N GLY A 31 -11.37 -19.31 6.41
CA GLY A 31 -11.56 -18.87 7.81
C GLY A 31 -10.32 -18.28 8.49
N GLY A 32 -9.28 -17.93 7.73
CA GLY A 32 -7.97 -17.50 8.24
C GLY A 32 -7.75 -16.00 8.33
N VAL A 33 -8.75 -15.16 8.04
CA VAL A 33 -8.60 -13.69 7.97
C VAL A 33 -9.73 -12.95 8.68
N GLU A 34 -9.38 -11.94 9.48
CA GLU A 34 -10.31 -11.03 10.16
C GLU A 34 -10.81 -9.91 9.23
N TRP A 35 -12.13 -9.79 9.08
CA TRP A 35 -12.79 -8.85 8.15
C TRP A 35 -12.54 -7.36 8.45
N ILE A 36 -12.45 -7.00 9.74
CA ILE A 36 -12.36 -5.60 10.17
C ILE A 36 -11.00 -5.00 9.76
N LEU A 37 -9.91 -5.71 10.08
CA LEU A 37 -8.55 -5.27 9.73
C LEU A 37 -8.35 -5.13 8.22
N ALA A 38 -8.89 -6.05 7.42
CA ALA A 38 -8.80 -5.99 5.97
C ALA A 38 -9.52 -4.75 5.40
N LEU A 39 -10.66 -4.37 5.98
CA LEU A 39 -11.45 -3.22 5.57
C LEU A 39 -10.76 -1.90 5.95
N GLU A 40 -10.26 -1.78 7.18
CA GLU A 40 -9.50 -0.61 7.65
C GLU A 40 -8.26 -0.36 6.78
N CYS A 41 -7.48 -1.42 6.51
CA CYS A 41 -6.32 -1.32 5.62
C CYS A 41 -6.70 -0.83 4.22
N SER A 42 -7.78 -1.38 3.65
CA SER A 42 -8.25 -1.01 2.31
C SER A 42 -8.65 0.46 2.21
N ILE A 43 -9.34 0.99 3.23
CA ILE A 43 -9.74 2.41 3.29
C ILE A 43 -8.50 3.30 3.36
N LEU A 44 -7.54 2.97 4.22
CA LEU A 44 -6.29 3.72 4.36
C LEU A 44 -5.50 3.77 3.05
N PHE A 45 -5.40 2.64 2.34
CA PHE A 45 -4.75 2.59 1.04
C PHE A 45 -5.47 3.42 -0.02
N PHE A 46 -6.80 3.43 -0.03
CA PHE A 46 -7.58 4.24 -0.97
C PHE A 46 -7.35 5.74 -0.74
N TRP A 47 -7.35 6.16 0.53
CA TRP A 47 -7.11 7.55 0.91
C TRP A 47 -5.67 7.98 0.63
N ALA A 48 -4.70 7.09 0.87
CA ALA A 48 -3.30 7.27 0.51
C ALA A 48 -3.14 7.50 -1.00
N ALA A 49 -3.70 6.60 -1.81
CA ALA A 49 -3.60 6.66 -3.27
C ALA A 49 -4.20 7.96 -3.78
N TRP A 50 -5.35 8.35 -3.26
CA TRP A 50 -6.03 9.60 -3.60
C TRP A 50 -5.23 10.84 -3.24
N SER A 51 -4.65 10.87 -2.04
CA SER A 51 -3.84 12.00 -1.55
C SER A 51 -2.59 12.19 -2.41
N LEU A 52 -1.86 11.11 -2.66
CA LEU A 52 -0.62 11.12 -3.46
C LEU A 52 -0.89 11.40 -4.93
N SER A 53 -2.00 10.89 -5.49
CA SER A 53 -2.35 11.12 -6.90
C SER A 53 -2.75 12.57 -7.19
N ARG A 54 -3.24 13.29 -6.17
CA ARG A 54 -3.63 14.71 -6.26
C ARG A 54 -2.46 15.67 -6.03
N ASN A 55 -1.39 15.20 -5.39
CA ASN A 55 -0.24 16.04 -5.05
C ASN A 55 0.90 15.86 -6.04
N ASN A 56 1.43 16.98 -6.55
CA ASN A 56 2.59 16.99 -7.45
C ASN A 56 3.91 17.29 -6.72
N ASN A 57 3.88 17.43 -5.39
CA ASN A 57 5.07 17.73 -4.62
C ASN A 57 5.87 16.44 -4.34
N LEU A 58 7.10 16.40 -4.83
CA LEU A 58 8.04 15.29 -4.64
C LEU A 58 8.25 14.99 -3.15
N ILE A 59 8.35 16.01 -2.29
CA ILE A 59 8.61 15.87 -0.86
C ILE A 59 7.44 15.13 -0.18
N ILE A 60 6.20 15.48 -0.52
CA ILE A 60 5.01 14.84 0.06
C ILE A 60 4.95 13.37 -0.34
N ASN A 61 5.28 13.04 -1.59
CA ASN A 61 5.31 11.65 -2.06
C ASN A 61 6.47 10.86 -1.45
N LEU A 62 7.62 11.49 -1.21
CA LEU A 62 8.77 10.88 -0.51
C LEU A 62 8.45 10.58 0.95
N THR A 63 7.82 11.53 1.66
CA THR A 63 7.38 11.33 3.05
C THR A 63 6.33 10.21 3.11
N GLY A 64 5.39 10.18 2.16
CA GLY A 64 4.45 9.07 2.02
C GLY A 64 5.17 7.72 1.85
N PHE A 65 6.16 7.64 0.96
CA PHE A 65 6.99 6.45 0.80
C PHE A 65 7.65 6.01 2.11
N MET A 66 8.30 6.93 2.83
CA MET A 66 8.96 6.57 4.10
C MET A 66 7.97 6.03 5.12
N ILE A 67 6.80 6.65 5.26
CA ILE A 67 5.76 6.20 6.19
C ILE A 67 5.31 4.77 5.83
N TYR A 68 4.97 4.52 4.57
CA TYR A 68 4.50 3.20 4.14
C TYR A 68 5.61 2.13 4.21
N ALA A 69 6.86 2.50 3.90
CA ALA A 69 7.98 1.58 4.00
C ALA A 69 8.29 1.20 5.46
N ILE A 70 8.28 2.17 6.38
CA ILE A 70 8.49 1.92 7.81
C ILE A 70 7.34 1.08 8.38
N MET A 71 6.09 1.43 8.07
CA MET A 71 4.93 0.66 8.53
C MET A 71 4.93 -0.77 7.98
N GLY A 72 5.23 -0.94 6.69
CA GLY A 72 5.28 -2.25 6.06
C GLY A 72 6.43 -3.11 6.61
N GLY A 73 7.62 -2.53 6.76
CA GLY A 73 8.77 -3.19 7.37
C GLY A 73 8.50 -3.59 8.83
N LYS A 74 7.87 -2.73 9.62
CA LYS A 74 7.48 -3.03 11.00
C LYS A 74 6.51 -4.21 11.08
N LEU A 75 5.49 -4.24 10.22
CA LEU A 75 4.50 -5.33 10.17
C LEU A 75 5.14 -6.67 9.83
N ILE A 76 6.04 -6.70 8.83
CA ILE A 76 6.78 -7.91 8.47
C ILE A 76 7.67 -8.33 9.65
N TYR A 77 8.51 -7.42 10.14
CA TYR A 77 9.46 -7.71 11.21
C TYR A 77 8.78 -8.22 12.48
N SER A 78 7.74 -7.52 12.97
CA SER A 78 7.03 -7.93 14.17
C SER A 78 6.38 -9.30 14.02
N THR A 79 5.92 -9.63 12.83
CA THR A 79 5.31 -10.93 12.58
C THR A 79 6.37 -12.02 12.57
N LEU A 80 7.52 -11.79 11.92
CA LEU A 80 8.64 -12.73 11.91
C LEU A 80 9.25 -12.97 13.30
N THR A 81 9.24 -11.98 14.19
CA THR A 81 9.86 -12.10 15.53
C THR A 81 8.90 -12.59 16.62
N ASN A 82 7.59 -12.35 16.47
CA ASN A 82 6.61 -12.63 17.52
C ASN A 82 5.76 -13.88 17.27
N THR A 83 5.99 -14.59 16.16
CA THR A 83 5.28 -15.85 15.86
C THR A 83 6.25 -16.97 15.54
N ASP A 84 6.12 -18.08 16.26
CA ASP A 84 6.94 -19.29 16.06
C ASP A 84 6.53 -20.09 14.81
N TYR A 85 5.34 -19.80 14.26
CA TYR A 85 4.82 -20.42 13.05
C TYR A 85 4.25 -19.36 12.09
N ILE A 86 4.79 -19.32 10.88
CA ILE A 86 4.33 -18.46 9.79
C ILE A 86 3.50 -19.32 8.83
N GLY A 87 2.18 -19.25 8.99
CA GLY A 87 1.24 -19.89 8.06
C GLY A 87 1.13 -19.16 6.72
N PRO A 88 0.56 -19.80 5.69
CA PRO A 88 0.36 -19.20 4.36
C PRO A 88 -0.63 -18.01 4.34
N TRP A 89 -1.35 -17.77 5.43
CA TRP A 89 -2.35 -16.70 5.56
C TRP A 89 -1.93 -15.59 6.51
N THR A 90 -0.63 -15.45 6.75
CA THR A 90 -0.07 -14.41 7.63
C THR A 90 -0.23 -13.03 6.99
N LEU A 91 -1.43 -12.44 7.14
CA LEU A 91 -1.89 -11.23 6.47
C LEU A 91 -0.96 -10.02 6.68
N ASN A 92 -0.35 -9.91 7.86
CA ASN A 92 0.59 -8.83 8.17
C ASN A 92 1.81 -8.79 7.24
N ILE A 93 2.31 -9.95 6.79
CA ILE A 93 3.45 -10.02 5.87
C ILE A 93 3.02 -9.52 4.49
N TYR A 94 1.85 -9.96 4.01
CA TYR A 94 1.32 -9.55 2.71
C TYR A 94 0.93 -8.07 2.68
N VAL A 95 0.29 -7.56 3.73
CA VAL A 95 0.00 -6.14 3.90
C VAL A 95 1.30 -5.34 3.96
N GLY A 96 2.31 -5.81 4.70
CA GLY A 96 3.60 -5.15 4.79
C GLY A 96 4.32 -5.06 3.45
N ALA A 97 4.32 -6.14 2.66
CA ALA A 97 4.88 -6.16 1.31
C ALA A 97 4.13 -5.20 0.36
N ALA A 98 2.79 -5.16 0.46
CA ALA A 98 1.98 -4.25 -0.32
C ALA A 98 2.23 -2.77 0.04
N LEU A 99 2.44 -2.45 1.32
CA LEU A 99 2.81 -1.10 1.77
C LEU A 99 4.15 -0.66 1.18
N LEU A 100 5.14 -1.57 1.16
CA LEU A 100 6.45 -1.30 0.54
C LEU A 100 6.33 -1.04 -0.96
N LEU A 101 5.61 -1.89 -1.69
CA LEU A 101 5.37 -1.73 -3.13
C LEU A 101 4.58 -0.45 -3.43
N PHE A 102 3.58 -0.15 -2.61
CA PHE A 102 2.77 1.07 -2.72
C PHE A 102 3.64 2.32 -2.60
N GLY A 103 4.49 2.38 -1.58
CA GLY A 103 5.42 3.48 -1.40
C GLY A 103 6.42 3.61 -2.57
N LEU A 104 6.98 2.49 -3.04
CA LEU A 104 7.91 2.48 -4.18
C LEU A 104 7.27 3.01 -5.46
N LEU A 105 6.03 2.59 -5.75
CA LEU A 105 5.26 3.08 -6.89
C LEU A 105 4.98 4.59 -6.76
N ALA A 106 4.62 5.05 -5.57
CA ALA A 106 4.38 6.47 -5.31
C ALA A 106 5.63 7.31 -5.59
N PHE A 107 6.79 6.83 -5.14
CA PHE A 107 8.08 7.47 -5.37
C PHE A 107 8.47 7.46 -6.86
N ALA A 108 8.37 6.31 -7.53
CA ALA A 108 8.70 6.17 -8.95
C ALA A 108 7.86 7.13 -9.82
N PHE A 109 6.55 7.24 -9.56
CA PHE A 109 5.68 8.17 -10.27
C PHE A 109 6.03 9.63 -10.02
N ALA A 110 6.39 9.98 -8.78
CA ALA A 110 6.82 11.33 -8.45
C ALA A 110 8.12 11.70 -9.18
N THR A 111 9.10 10.79 -9.18
CA THR A 111 10.38 10.97 -9.86
C THR A 111 10.21 11.11 -11.37
N VAL A 112 9.42 10.26 -12.01
CA VAL A 112 9.15 10.35 -13.46
C VAL A 112 8.49 11.68 -13.82
N ARG A 113 7.56 12.19 -13.01
CA ARG A 113 6.95 13.51 -13.25
C ARG A 113 7.94 14.64 -13.08
N PHE A 114 8.78 14.59 -12.04
CA PHE A 114 9.78 15.62 -11.80
C PHE A 114 10.80 15.69 -12.94
N VAL A 115 11.20 14.54 -13.48
CA VAL A 115 12.14 14.45 -14.62
C VAL A 115 11.49 14.92 -15.93
N LYS A 116 10.22 14.57 -16.21
CA LYS A 116 9.49 14.99 -17.42
C LYS A 116 8.97 16.44 -17.40
N GLY A 117 8.88 17.04 -16.21
CA GLY A 117 8.44 18.42 -16.01
C GLY A 117 9.54 19.47 -16.11
N LYS A 118 10.77 19.03 -16.38
CA LYS A 118 11.89 19.84 -16.89
C LYS A 118 12.11 19.49 -18.36
#